data_AF-A0A527ZEV3-F1
#
_entry.id   AF-A0A527ZEV3-F1
#
_cell.length_a   1.000
_cell.length_b   1.000
_cell.length_c   1.000
_cell.angle_alpha   90.00
_cell.angle_beta   90.00
_cell.angle_gamma   90.00
#
_symmetry.space_group_name_H-M   'P 1'
#
loop_
_entity.id
_entity.type
_entity.pdbx_description
1 polymer ?
#
loop_
_entity_poly.entity_id
_entity_poly.type
_entity_poly.pdbx_seq_one_letter_code
_entity_poly.pdbx_strand_id
1 'polypeptide(L)'
;RYAGQVRAAVNRAGGQPQSGGRFTGSRAGRGGAAAALLKSRDRYAAFQQRRVIVKARIVKLAGKGQAGARAHLRYIQRDGVTQEGAPGVLYSAESDRVDGKDFVHRADGDRHQFRFIVA
;
A
#
# COMPACT_ATOMS: atom_id res chain seq x y z
N ARG A 1 28.35 7.12 42.26
CA ARG A 1 28.52 8.02 41.08
C ARG A 1 29.94 7.99 40.46
N TYR A 2 30.72 6.91 40.60
CA TYR A 2 32.12 6.87 40.09
C TYR A 2 32.45 5.67 39.17
N ALA A 3 31.47 4.79 38.90
CA ALA A 3 31.70 3.56 38.16
C ALA A 3 32.28 3.77 36.75
N GLY A 4 31.86 4.82 36.04
CA GLY A 4 32.39 5.14 34.71
C GLY A 4 33.85 5.60 34.72
N GLN A 5 34.24 6.38 35.74
CA GLN A 5 35.61 6.88 35.89
C GLN A 5 36.58 5.75 36.25
N VAL A 6 36.17 4.85 37.15
CA VAL A 6 36.94 3.65 37.51
C VAL A 6 37.15 2.74 36.30
N ARG A 7 36.11 2.52 35.49
CA ARG A 7 36.20 1.69 34.29
C ARG A 7 37.13 2.29 33.22
N ALA A 8 37.11 3.62 33.06
CA ALA A 8 38.02 4.31 32.15
C ALA A 8 39.49 4.25 32.62
N ALA A 9 39.74 4.40 33.92
CA ALA A 9 41.08 4.27 34.50
C ALA A 9 41.63 2.85 34.34
N VAL A 10 40.80 1.83 34.59
CA VAL A 10 41.15 0.41 34.39
C VAL A 10 41.53 0.13 32.93
N ASN A 11 40.74 0.61 31.96
CA ASN A 11 41.06 0.44 30.54
C ASN A 11 42.37 1.13 30.15
N ARG A 12 42.66 2.31 30.71
CA ARG A 12 43.92 3.04 30.44
C ARG A 12 45.14 2.36 31.05
N ALA A 13 44.96 1.68 32.19
CA ALA A 13 46.01 0.92 32.87
C ALA A 13 46.25 -0.49 32.28
N GLY A 14 45.65 -0.82 31.13
CA GLY A 14 45.80 -2.14 30.49
C GLY A 14 44.82 -3.20 31.01
N GLY A 15 43.66 -2.78 31.51
CA GLY A 15 42.58 -3.67 31.93
C GLY A 15 42.19 -4.69 30.85
N GLN A 16 41.69 -5.85 31.30
CA GLN A 16 41.55 -7.09 30.52
C GLN A 16 41.18 -6.85 29.04
N PRO A 17 41.92 -7.46 28.08
CA PRO A 17 41.50 -7.41 26.70
C PRO A 17 40.11 -8.04 26.61
N GLN A 18 39.14 -7.32 26.03
CA GLN A 18 37.89 -7.92 25.62
C GLN A 18 38.20 -8.94 24.52
N SER A 19 38.56 -10.15 24.92
CA SER A 19 38.56 -11.32 24.05
C SER A 19 37.12 -11.58 23.66
N GLY A 20 36.74 -11.26 22.42
CA GLY A 20 35.38 -11.53 21.97
C GLY A 20 34.95 -10.81 20.70
N GLY A 21 35.63 -11.09 19.59
CA GLY A 21 35.13 -10.79 18.25
C GLY A 21 36.20 -10.24 17.32
N ARG A 22 36.60 -11.03 16.30
CA ARG A 22 37.40 -10.51 15.19
C ARG A 22 36.65 -9.31 14.58
N PHE A 23 37.32 -8.17 14.50
CA PHE A 23 36.84 -7.04 13.71
C PHE A 23 36.74 -7.50 12.25
N THR A 24 35.52 -7.71 11.75
CA THR A 24 35.30 -8.23 10.38
C THR A 24 35.30 -7.13 9.33
N GLY A 25 35.48 -5.86 9.69
CA GLY A 25 35.39 -4.71 8.79
C GLY A 25 34.00 -4.47 8.17
N SER A 26 33.06 -5.40 8.35
CA SER A 26 31.72 -5.40 7.74
C SER A 26 30.86 -4.17 8.04
N ARG A 27 31.20 -3.41 9.09
CA ARG A 27 30.52 -2.18 9.52
C ARG A 27 31.33 -0.90 9.31
N ALA A 28 32.59 -1.01 8.87
CA ALA A 28 33.52 0.11 8.78
C ALA A 28 33.51 0.82 7.41
N GLY A 29 32.90 0.21 6.40
CA GLY A 29 32.71 0.82 5.08
C GLY A 29 31.54 1.79 5.03
N ARG A 30 31.61 2.78 4.13
CA ARG A 30 30.45 3.62 3.77
C ARG A 30 29.34 2.70 3.25
N GLY A 31 28.19 2.69 3.93
CA GLY A 31 27.05 1.83 3.61
C GLY A 31 26.87 0.59 4.51
N GLY A 32 27.74 0.35 5.50
CA GLY A 32 27.58 -0.77 6.44
C GLY A 32 26.25 -0.71 7.23
N ALA A 33 25.80 0.49 7.59
CA ALA A 33 24.49 0.71 8.21
C ALA A 33 23.33 0.37 7.26
N ALA A 34 23.40 0.80 6.00
CA ALA A 34 22.39 0.49 4.98
C ALA A 34 22.33 -1.01 4.68
N ALA A 35 23.47 -1.68 4.59
CA ALA A 35 23.56 -3.13 4.39
C ALA A 35 22.98 -3.91 5.59
N ALA A 36 23.20 -3.45 6.82
CA ALA A 36 22.60 -4.04 8.01
C ALA A 36 21.06 -3.90 8.01
N LEU A 37 20.54 -2.73 7.63
CA LEU A 37 19.10 -2.48 7.50
C LEU A 37 18.44 -3.31 6.38
N LEU A 38 19.12 -3.47 5.24
CA LEU A 38 18.66 -4.32 4.15
C LEU A 38 18.68 -5.80 4.53
N LYS A 39 19.67 -6.24 5.32
CA LYS A 39 19.74 -7.61 5.86
C LYS A 39 18.70 -7.90 6.95
N SER A 40 18.34 -6.91 7.76
CA SER A 40 17.28 -7.03 8.76
C SER A 40 15.88 -6.95 8.16
N ARG A 41 15.76 -6.62 6.87
CA ARG A 41 14.49 -6.62 6.17
C ARG A 41 14.02 -8.06 6.02
N ASP A 42 12.82 -8.35 6.48
CA ASP A 42 12.21 -9.66 6.34
C ASP A 42 12.14 -10.02 4.84
N ARG A 43 12.93 -11.02 4.44
CA ARG A 43 12.99 -11.50 3.05
C ARG A 43 11.66 -12.07 2.57
N TYR A 44 10.78 -12.42 3.51
CA TYR A 44 9.43 -12.88 3.26
C TYR A 44 8.38 -11.77 3.29
N ALA A 45 8.75 -10.52 3.62
CA ALA A 45 7.81 -9.40 3.63
C ALA A 45 7.10 -9.20 2.28
N ALA A 46 7.79 -9.45 1.16
CA ALA A 46 7.21 -9.39 -0.18
C ALA A 46 6.25 -10.56 -0.47
N PHE A 47 6.38 -11.68 0.23
CA PHE A 47 5.54 -12.88 0.10
C PHE A 47 4.38 -12.91 1.11
N GLN A 48 4.46 -12.14 2.19
CA GLN A 48 3.38 -11.95 3.17
C GLN A 48 2.36 -10.89 2.74
N GLN A 49 2.63 -10.14 1.66
CA GLN A 49 1.70 -9.14 1.12
C GLN A 49 0.71 -9.77 0.15
N ARG A 50 -0.58 -9.43 0.31
CA ARG A 50 -1.61 -9.74 -0.68
C ARG A 50 -1.36 -8.88 -1.92
N ARG A 51 -0.98 -9.51 -3.04
CA ARG A 51 -0.82 -8.84 -4.33
C ARG A 51 -2.16 -8.84 -5.07
N VAL A 52 -2.47 -7.72 -5.72
CA VAL A 52 -3.65 -7.58 -6.58
C VAL A 52 -3.23 -6.94 -7.91
N ILE A 53 -3.96 -7.24 -8.97
CA ILE A 53 -3.86 -6.60 -10.27
C ILE A 53 -4.99 -5.58 -10.38
N VAL A 54 -4.64 -4.34 -10.72
CA VAL A 54 -5.63 -3.29 -11.01
C VAL A 54 -5.72 -3.08 -12.51
N LYS A 55 -6.87 -3.39 -13.11
CA LYS A 55 -7.17 -3.08 -14.51
C LYS A 55 -7.90 -1.74 -14.57
N ALA A 56 -7.31 -0.75 -15.25
CA ALA A 56 -7.86 0.58 -15.39
C ALA A 56 -8.43 0.82 -16.79
N ARG A 57 -9.58 1.51 -16.86
CA ARG A 57 -10.14 2.05 -18.11
C ARG A 57 -10.65 3.46 -17.85
N ILE A 58 -10.25 4.42 -18.69
CA ILE A 58 -10.66 5.83 -18.58
C ILE A 58 -11.32 6.23 -19.91
N VAL A 59 -12.51 6.83 -19.85
CA VAL A 59 -13.33 7.18 -21.01
C VAL A 59 -13.76 8.63 -20.91
N LYS A 60 -13.63 9.39 -22.01
CA LYS A 60 -14.10 10.79 -22.08
C LYS A 60 -15.63 10.82 -22.20
N LEU A 61 -16.28 11.69 -21.42
CA LEU A 61 -17.74 11.80 -21.36
C LEU A 61 -18.36 12.69 -22.45
N ALA A 62 -17.57 13.17 -23.40
CA ALA A 62 -18.06 13.99 -24.52
C ALA A 62 -18.93 13.18 -25.50
N GLY A 63 -19.87 13.86 -26.18
CA GLY A 63 -20.75 13.26 -27.18
C GLY A 63 -21.58 12.11 -26.60
N LYS A 64 -21.42 10.90 -27.13
CA LYS A 64 -22.13 9.70 -26.66
C LYS A 64 -21.58 9.13 -25.33
N GLY A 65 -20.53 9.72 -24.77
CA GLY A 65 -19.90 9.26 -23.54
C GLY A 65 -20.86 9.20 -22.34
N GLN A 66 -21.69 10.23 -22.15
CA GLN A 66 -22.72 10.24 -21.09
C GLN A 66 -23.75 9.13 -21.24
N ALA A 67 -24.23 8.87 -22.46
CA ALA A 67 -25.14 7.76 -22.72
C ALA A 67 -24.47 6.40 -22.44
N GLY A 68 -23.20 6.26 -22.79
CA GLY A 68 -22.37 5.09 -22.46
C GLY A 68 -22.20 4.88 -20.96
N ALA A 69 -21.95 5.95 -20.20
CA ALA A 69 -21.85 5.91 -18.74
C ALA A 69 -23.15 5.43 -18.09
N ARG A 70 -24.30 5.96 -18.54
CA ARG A 70 -25.63 5.52 -18.07
C ARG A 70 -25.91 4.05 -18.41
N ALA A 71 -25.53 3.60 -19.61
CA ALA A 71 -25.65 2.20 -19.99
C ALA A 71 -24.76 1.29 -19.13
N HIS A 72 -23.55 1.73 -18.81
CA HIS A 72 -22.65 1.01 -17.92
C HIS A 72 -23.22 0.90 -16.49
N LEU A 73 -23.85 1.96 -15.98
CA LEU A 73 -24.51 1.90 -14.67
C LEU A 73 -25.66 0.89 -14.63
N ARG A 74 -26.50 0.86 -15.67
CA ARG A 74 -27.53 -0.18 -15.78
C ARG A 74 -26.95 -1.58 -15.83
N TYR A 75 -25.81 -1.76 -16.51
CA TYR A 75 -25.14 -3.06 -16.57
C TYR A 75 -24.61 -3.51 -15.21
N ILE A 76 -24.08 -2.62 -14.38
CA ILE A 76 -23.58 -3.00 -13.05
C ILE A 76 -24.71 -3.22 -12.03
N GLN A 77 -25.88 -2.60 -12.21
CA GLN A 77 -27.05 -2.77 -11.33
C GLN A 77 -28.00 -3.88 -11.79
N ARG A 78 -27.63 -4.67 -12.80
CA ARG A 78 -28.46 -5.78 -13.27
C ARG A 78 -28.54 -6.91 -12.25
N ASP A 79 -29.54 -7.77 -12.39
CA ASP A 79 -29.67 -9.00 -11.61
C ASP A 79 -28.51 -9.98 -11.88
N GLY A 80 -28.25 -10.88 -10.94
CA GLY A 80 -27.19 -11.90 -11.10
C GLY A 80 -25.78 -11.38 -10.81
N VAL A 81 -25.63 -10.26 -10.10
CA VAL A 81 -24.31 -9.67 -9.79
C VAL A 81 -23.72 -10.23 -8.51
N THR A 82 -24.56 -10.49 -7.49
CA THR A 82 -24.10 -11.15 -6.25
C THR A 82 -24.07 -12.67 -6.39
N GLN A 83 -23.43 -13.35 -5.43
CA GLN A 83 -23.40 -14.81 -5.38
C GLN A 83 -24.80 -15.43 -5.30
N GLU A 84 -25.73 -14.74 -4.63
CA GLU A 84 -27.14 -15.12 -4.46
C GLU A 84 -28.01 -14.69 -5.66
N GLY A 85 -27.42 -14.03 -6.65
CA GLY A 85 -28.11 -13.58 -7.86
C GLY A 85 -28.83 -12.24 -7.72
N ALA A 86 -28.61 -11.49 -6.64
CA ALA A 86 -29.23 -10.19 -6.45
C ALA A 86 -28.64 -9.12 -7.40
N PRO A 87 -29.37 -8.01 -7.62
CA PRO A 87 -28.86 -6.89 -8.40
C PRO A 87 -27.66 -6.21 -7.74
N GLY A 88 -26.80 -5.61 -8.57
CA GLY A 88 -25.68 -4.82 -8.06
C GLY A 88 -26.13 -3.54 -7.35
N VAL A 89 -25.51 -3.27 -6.20
CA VAL A 89 -25.82 -2.11 -5.36
C VAL A 89 -24.72 -1.05 -5.53
N LEU A 90 -25.12 0.20 -5.72
CA LEU A 90 -24.19 1.32 -5.79
C LEU A 90 -23.88 1.82 -4.38
N TYR A 91 -22.64 2.25 -4.18
CA TYR A 91 -22.17 2.86 -2.94
C TYR A 91 -21.38 4.14 -3.25
N SER A 92 -21.04 4.87 -2.21
CA SER A 92 -20.26 6.11 -2.24
C SER A 92 -19.24 6.12 -1.10
N ALA A 93 -18.46 7.20 -0.97
CA ALA A 93 -17.55 7.33 0.15
C ALA A 93 -18.30 7.48 1.49
N GLU A 94 -19.53 8.01 1.44
CA GLU A 94 -20.32 8.38 2.61
C GLU A 94 -21.44 7.37 2.95
N SER A 95 -21.83 6.51 2.00
CA SER A 95 -22.94 5.58 2.16
C SER A 95 -22.73 4.28 1.37
N ASP A 96 -23.06 3.16 2.01
CA ASP A 96 -23.05 1.80 1.43
C ASP A 96 -24.17 1.59 0.40
N ARG A 97 -25.17 2.48 0.35
CA ARG A 97 -26.26 2.44 -0.63
C ARG A 97 -26.57 3.84 -1.14
N VAL A 98 -26.57 3.99 -2.46
CA VAL A 98 -26.96 5.22 -3.14
C VAL A 98 -27.87 4.92 -4.33
N ASP A 99 -28.80 5.84 -4.60
CA ASP A 99 -29.64 5.76 -5.78
C ASP A 99 -28.83 6.01 -7.07
N GLY A 100 -29.22 5.34 -8.15
CA GLY A 100 -28.52 5.44 -9.44
C GLY A 100 -28.62 6.82 -10.08
N LYS A 101 -29.75 7.52 -9.89
CA LYS A 101 -29.95 8.87 -10.42
C LYS A 101 -29.08 9.87 -9.67
N ASP A 102 -29.03 9.79 -8.34
CA ASP A 102 -28.19 10.65 -7.50
C ASP A 102 -26.71 10.43 -7.81
N PHE A 103 -26.31 9.17 -8.02
CA PHE A 103 -24.95 8.83 -8.41
C PHE A 103 -24.54 9.46 -9.76
N VAL A 104 -25.42 9.40 -10.77
CA VAL A 104 -25.17 10.05 -12.08
C VAL A 104 -25.15 11.57 -11.95
N HIS A 105 -26.08 12.15 -11.20
CA HIS A 105 -26.21 13.58 -11.06
C HIS A 105 -24.96 14.20 -10.42
N ARG A 106 -24.36 13.53 -9.43
CA ARG A 106 -23.11 13.97 -8.82
C ARG A 106 -21.94 14.03 -9.82
N ALA A 107 -21.95 13.17 -10.83
CA ALA A 107 -20.92 13.13 -11.87
C ALA A 107 -21.25 14.05 -13.07
N ASP A 108 -22.28 14.88 -12.98
CA ASP A 108 -22.60 15.82 -14.04
C ASP A 108 -21.51 16.88 -14.19
N GLY A 109 -21.17 17.19 -15.44
CA GLY A 109 -20.02 18.06 -15.76
C GLY A 109 -18.65 17.38 -15.71
N ASP A 110 -18.55 16.12 -15.25
CA ASP A 110 -17.28 15.40 -15.28
C ASP A 110 -16.76 15.20 -16.71
N ARG A 111 -15.45 15.37 -16.89
CA ARG A 111 -14.79 15.21 -18.19
C ARG A 111 -14.61 13.74 -18.58
N HIS A 112 -14.43 12.86 -17.58
CA HIS A 112 -14.10 11.46 -17.79
C HIS A 112 -14.81 10.57 -16.76
N GLN A 113 -15.17 9.36 -17.20
CA GLN A 113 -15.55 8.26 -16.32
C GLN A 113 -14.41 7.24 -16.31
N PHE A 114 -14.12 6.69 -15.13
CA PHE A 114 -13.13 5.62 -14.97
C PHE A 114 -13.76 4.36 -14.39
N ARG A 115 -13.14 3.22 -14.71
CA ARG A 115 -13.41 1.92 -14.10
C ARG A 115 -12.08 1.31 -13.67
N PHE A 116 -12.06 0.84 -12.44
CA PHE A 116 -11.00 -0.01 -11.92
C PHE A 116 -11.59 -1.39 -11.59
N ILE A 117 -10.86 -2.44 -11.96
CA ILE A 117 -11.14 -3.82 -11.53
C ILE A 117 -9.95 -4.27 -10.71
N VAL A 118 -10.19 -4.66 -9.47
CA VAL A 118 -9.19 -5.25 -8.58
C VAL A 118 -9.39 -6.76 -8.62
N ALA A 119 -8.37 -7.50 -9.05
CA ALA A 119 -8.39 -8.96 -9.21
C ALA A 119 -7.11 -9.61 -8.68
#